data_AF-A0A0N0MKL6-F1
#
_entry.id   AF-A0A0N0MKL6-F1
#
_cell.length_a   1.000
_cell.length_b   1.000
_cell.length_c   1.000
_cell.angle_alpha   90.00
_cell.angle_beta   90.00
_cell.angle_gamma   90.00
#
_symmetry.space_group_name_H-M   'P 1'
#
loop_
_entity.id
_entity.type
_entity.pdbx_description
1 polymer ?
#
loop_
_entity_poly.entity_id
_entity_poly.type
_entity_poly.pdbx_seq_one_letter_code
_entity_poly.pdbx_strand_id
1 'polypeptide(L)'
;MLEALCERGQAAWHGWTPDTELLPPHQQQVNALENQGLVELACREDRAELSALEGRPVRWAARLTPYGHDTLAYGQSRPRSPRTTGPWDTRAGTPVRAVNGADPDVSAAR
;
A
#
# COMPACT_ATOMS: atom_id res chain seq x y z
N MET A 1 3.21 -2.34 4.61
CA MET A 1 3.69 -3.35 5.57
C MET A 1 4.07 -4.64 4.87
N LEU A 2 3.12 -5.34 4.21
CA LEU A 2 3.42 -6.55 3.45
C LEU A 2 4.52 -6.35 2.39
N GLU A 3 4.47 -5.25 1.64
CA GLU A 3 5.53 -4.87 0.69
C GLU A 3 6.91 -4.75 1.36
N ALA A 4 6.99 -4.00 2.45
CA ALA A 4 8.23 -3.78 3.18
C ALA A 4 8.78 -5.03 3.89
N LEU A 5 7.93 -6.02 4.20
CA LEU A 5 8.34 -7.36 4.65
C LEU A 5 8.83 -8.21 3.48
N CYS A 6 8.23 -8.05 2.30
CA CYS A 6 8.60 -8.77 1.09
C CYS A 6 9.97 -8.34 0.59
N GLU A 7 10.21 -7.03 0.50
CA GLU A 7 11.49 -6.45 0.08
C GLU A 7 12.63 -6.84 1.03
N ARG A 8 12.39 -6.75 2.34
CA ARG A 8 13.39 -7.14 3.36
C ARG A 8 13.63 -8.63 3.41
N GLY A 9 12.57 -9.45 3.35
CA GLY A 9 12.70 -10.90 3.25
C GLY A 9 13.48 -11.33 2.00
N GLN A 10 13.38 -10.60 0.89
CA GLN A 10 14.17 -10.87 -0.31
C GLN A 10 15.64 -10.42 -0.19
N ALA A 11 15.88 -9.32 0.53
CA ALA A 11 17.24 -8.83 0.79
C ALA A 11 17.99 -9.70 1.82
N ALA A 12 17.25 -10.25 2.77
CA ALA A 12 17.77 -11.21 3.74
C ALA A 12 17.97 -12.57 3.07
N TRP A 13 19.20 -13.06 3.04
CA TRP A 13 19.52 -14.37 2.45
C TRP A 13 18.66 -15.52 3.02
N HIS A 14 18.22 -15.40 4.27
CA HIS A 14 17.41 -16.40 4.96
C HIS A 14 15.89 -16.24 4.75
N GLY A 15 15.40 -15.24 4.00
CA GLY A 15 13.96 -15.11 3.71
C GLY A 15 13.10 -14.61 4.88
N TRP A 16 13.72 -14.21 5.99
CA TRP A 16 13.06 -13.74 7.20
C TRP A 16 13.33 -12.26 7.39
N THR A 17 12.34 -11.52 7.91
CA THR A 17 12.53 -10.13 8.34
C THR A 17 12.63 -10.09 9.87
N PRO A 18 13.82 -9.88 10.45
CA PRO A 18 13.99 -9.77 11.90
C PRO A 18 13.48 -8.43 12.44
N ASP A 19 13.16 -8.40 13.74
CA ASP A 19 12.68 -7.19 14.43
C ASP A 19 13.64 -6.00 14.33
N THR A 20 14.89 -6.27 14.09
CA THR A 20 15.96 -5.28 14.01
C THR A 20 15.88 -4.40 12.77
N GLU A 21 15.18 -4.86 11.72
CA GLU A 21 14.96 -4.10 10.49
C GLU A 21 13.67 -3.28 10.51
N LEU A 22 12.88 -3.41 11.58
CA LEU A 22 11.56 -2.79 11.72
C LEU A 22 11.43 -2.08 13.07
N LEU A 23 11.02 -0.81 13.05
CA LEU A 23 10.76 -0.04 14.28
C LEU A 23 9.75 -0.75 15.21
N PRO A 24 9.82 -0.51 16.54
CA PRO A 24 8.94 -1.14 17.54
C PRO A 24 7.42 -1.15 17.26
N PRO A 25 6.78 -0.11 16.70
CA PRO A 25 5.34 -0.14 16.39
C PRO A 25 4.93 -1.21 15.37
N HIS A 26 5.88 -1.78 14.62
CA HIS A 26 5.58 -2.79 13.61
C HIS A 26 5.27 -4.16 14.20
N GLN A 27 5.62 -4.45 15.46
CA GLN A 27 5.34 -5.74 16.09
C GLN A 27 3.82 -6.01 16.19
N GLN A 28 3.03 -5.00 16.58
CA GLN A 28 1.57 -5.16 16.66
C GLN A 28 0.95 -5.40 15.28
N GLN A 29 1.50 -4.77 14.24
CA GLN A 29 1.04 -4.96 12.86
C GLN A 29 1.42 -6.35 12.33
N VAL A 30 2.62 -6.86 12.65
CA VAL A 30 3.02 -8.23 12.29
C VAL A 30 2.12 -9.26 12.99
N ASN A 31 1.82 -9.08 14.29
CA ASN A 31 0.88 -9.95 14.98
C ASN A 31 -0.53 -9.92 14.35
N ALA A 32 -1.02 -8.75 13.94
CA ALA A 32 -2.31 -8.66 13.26
C ALA A 32 -2.31 -9.38 11.90
N LEU A 33 -1.20 -9.33 11.16
CA LEU A 33 -1.03 -10.02 9.88
C LEU A 33 -0.87 -11.55 10.07
N GLU A 34 -0.22 -11.97 11.15
CA GLU A 34 -0.08 -13.38 11.52
C GLU A 34 -1.44 -13.99 11.87
N ASN A 35 -2.25 -13.29 12.66
CA ASN A 35 -3.64 -13.68 12.93
C ASN A 35 -4.51 -13.76 11.66
N GLN A 36 -4.13 -13.06 10.59
CA GLN A 36 -4.79 -13.11 9.28
C GLN A 36 -4.20 -14.18 8.35
N GLY A 37 -3.18 -14.91 8.78
CA GLY A 37 -2.48 -15.93 7.98
C GLY A 37 -1.63 -15.36 6.84
N LEU A 38 -1.37 -14.06 6.84
CA LEU A 38 -0.61 -13.37 5.79
C LEU A 38 0.90 -13.46 6.01
N VAL A 39 1.32 -13.64 7.25
CA VAL A 39 2.73 -13.81 7.62
C VAL A 39 2.86 -14.93 8.64
N GLU A 40 3.99 -15.59 8.62
CA GLU A 40 4.40 -16.59 9.60
C GLU A 40 5.45 -15.98 10.52
N LEU A 41 5.31 -16.23 11.82
CA LEU A 41 6.30 -15.86 12.83
C LEU A 41 7.29 -17.01 13.04
N ALA A 42 8.57 -16.67 13.08
CA ALA A 42 9.64 -17.63 13.33
C ALA A 42 9.44 -18.35 14.67
N CYS A 43 9.62 -19.68 14.63
CA CYS A 43 9.59 -20.51 15.83
C CYS A 43 10.76 -20.16 16.77
N ARG A 44 10.82 -20.80 17.94
CA ARG A 44 11.90 -20.55 18.90
C ARG A 44 13.26 -20.93 18.31
N GLU A 45 13.29 -22.04 17.57
CA GLU A 45 14.45 -22.63 16.92
C GLU A 45 14.96 -21.70 15.81
N ASP A 46 14.09 -21.31 14.87
CA ASP A 46 14.43 -20.35 13.81
C ASP A 46 14.95 -19.03 14.37
N ARG A 47 14.34 -18.51 15.45
CA ARG A 47 14.82 -17.30 16.12
C ARG A 47 16.19 -17.48 16.75
N ALA A 48 16.50 -18.66 17.28
CA ALA A 48 17.82 -18.94 17.85
C ALA A 48 18.88 -19.01 16.74
N GLU A 49 18.56 -19.64 15.62
CA GLU A 49 19.42 -19.68 14.43
C GLU A 49 19.65 -18.27 13.87
N LEU A 50 18.58 -17.50 13.70
CA LEU A 50 18.66 -16.10 13.27
C LEU A 50 19.46 -15.25 14.26
N SER A 51 19.30 -15.47 15.56
CA SER A 51 20.09 -14.77 16.58
C SER A 51 21.59 -15.10 16.49
N ALA A 52 21.91 -16.36 16.16
CA ALA A 52 23.29 -16.79 15.96
C ALA A 52 23.89 -16.19 14.67
N LEU A 53 23.12 -16.12 13.59
CA LEU A 53 23.53 -15.52 12.31
C LEU A 53 23.75 -14.00 12.44
N GLU A 54 22.86 -13.31 13.14
CA GLU A 54 22.91 -11.86 13.35
C GLU A 54 23.90 -11.44 14.46
N GLY A 55 24.37 -12.39 15.28
CA GLY A 55 25.24 -12.11 16.43
C GLY A 55 24.57 -11.31 17.56
N ARG A 56 23.23 -11.24 17.57
CA ARG A 56 22.42 -10.47 18.51
C ARG A 56 21.07 -11.16 18.76
N PRO A 57 20.43 -10.94 19.92
CA PRO A 57 19.15 -11.56 20.21
C PRO A 57 18.04 -11.00 19.31
N VAL A 58 17.45 -11.86 18.48
CA VAL A 58 16.27 -11.58 17.65
C VAL A 58 15.01 -11.84 18.48
N ARG A 59 14.19 -10.81 18.69
CA ARG A 59 12.97 -10.90 19.51
C ARG A 59 11.86 -11.60 18.75
N TRP A 60 11.72 -11.26 17.48
CA TRP A 60 10.78 -11.86 16.55
C TRP A 60 11.34 -11.77 15.12
N ALA A 61 10.93 -12.70 14.26
CA ALA A 61 11.18 -12.62 12.84
C ALA A 61 9.93 -13.06 12.10
N ALA A 62 9.63 -12.40 10.98
CA ALA A 62 8.43 -12.66 10.20
C ALA A 62 8.77 -12.94 8.74
N ARG A 63 8.04 -13.87 8.13
CA ARG A 63 8.12 -14.18 6.70
C ARG A 63 6.73 -14.14 6.09
N LEU A 64 6.62 -13.73 4.83
CA LEU A 64 5.35 -13.83 4.10
C LEU A 64 5.00 -15.28 3.82
N THR A 65 3.75 -15.64 4.08
CA THR A 65 3.20 -16.92 3.62
C THR A 65 2.92 -16.85 2.12
N PRO A 66 2.73 -17.99 1.42
CA PRO A 66 2.26 -17.98 0.03
C PRO A 66 0.99 -17.15 -0.15
N TYR A 67 0.04 -17.27 0.80
CA TYR A 67 -1.18 -16.48 0.82
C TYR A 67 -0.93 -14.97 1.01
N GLY A 68 0.05 -14.60 1.85
CA GLY A 68 0.51 -13.22 1.99
C GLY A 68 1.12 -12.64 0.71
N HIS A 69 1.89 -13.45 -0.02
CA HIS A 69 2.44 -13.08 -1.34
C HIS A 69 1.33 -12.86 -2.37
N ASP A 70 0.34 -13.74 -2.43
CA ASP A 70 -0.81 -13.60 -3.31
C ASP A 70 -1.63 -12.35 -2.96
N THR A 71 -1.82 -12.08 -1.66
CA THR A 71 -2.51 -10.88 -1.17
C THR A 71 -1.77 -9.59 -1.55
N LEU A 72 -0.44 -9.59 -1.46
CA LEU A 72 0.38 -8.48 -1.91
C LEU A 72 0.26 -8.28 -3.43
N ALA A 73 0.37 -9.37 -4.21
CA ALA A 73 0.23 -9.33 -5.67
C ALA A 73 -1.15 -8.83 -6.11
N TYR A 74 -2.21 -9.28 -5.43
CA TYR A 74 -3.57 -8.80 -5.66
C TYR A 74 -3.71 -7.31 -5.34
N GLY A 75 -3.11 -6.84 -4.23
CA GLY A 75 -3.11 -5.44 -3.85
C GLY A 75 -2.39 -4.54 -4.86
N GLN A 76 -1.26 -4.98 -5.41
CA GLN A 76 -0.48 -4.24 -6.42
C GLN A 76 -1.16 -4.21 -7.79
N SER A 77 -1.86 -5.29 -8.15
CA SER A 77 -2.57 -5.41 -9.42
C SER A 77 -3.87 -4.59 -9.45
N ARG A 78 -4.37 -4.18 -8.28
CA ARG A 78 -5.56 -3.35 -8.20
C ARG A 78 -5.21 -1.94 -8.66
N PRO A 79 -5.89 -1.38 -9.68
CA PRO A 79 -5.74 0.03 -9.99
C PRO A 79 -6.09 0.80 -8.72
N ARG A 80 -5.12 1.55 -8.20
CA ARG A 80 -5.33 2.43 -7.06
C ARG A 80 -6.39 3.41 -7.53
N SER A 81 -7.66 3.15 -7.17
CA SER A 81 -8.74 4.04 -7.55
C SER A 81 -8.27 5.44 -7.18
N PRO A 82 -8.24 6.40 -8.14
CA PRO A 82 -8.01 7.77 -7.76
C PRO A 82 -9.00 8.01 -6.63
N ARG A 83 -8.50 8.47 -5.48
CA ARG A 83 -9.38 8.99 -4.44
C ARG A 83 -10.28 9.96 -5.19
N THR A 84 -11.54 9.59 -5.36
CA THR A 84 -12.53 10.49 -5.93
C THR A 84 -12.59 11.65 -4.96
N THR A 85 -11.76 12.66 -5.21
CA THR A 85 -12.05 14.04 -4.82
C THR A 85 -13.36 14.31 -5.52
N GLY A 86 -14.46 14.10 -4.80
CA GLY A 86 -15.79 14.30 -5.33
C GLY A 86 -15.89 15.72 -5.86
N PRO A 87 -16.54 15.95 -7.02
CA PRO A 87 -16.61 17.26 -7.66
C PRO A 87 -17.57 18.24 -6.93
N TRP A 88 -17.79 18.13 -5.62
CA TRP A 88 -18.83 18.89 -4.94
C TRP A 88 -18.36 20.08 -4.10
N ASP A 89 -17.07 20.42 -4.10
CA ASP A 89 -16.61 21.66 -3.47
C ASP A 89 -15.69 22.47 -4.39
N THR A 90 -16.31 23.25 -5.28
CA THR A 90 -16.00 24.68 -5.43
C THR A 90 -17.18 25.34 -6.14
N ARG A 91 -18.05 25.99 -5.35
CA ARG A 91 -18.85 27.10 -5.85
C ARG A 91 -17.89 28.25 -6.22
N ALA A 92 -17.61 28.42 -7.51
CA ALA A 92 -17.31 29.73 -8.09
C ALA A 92 -17.44 29.68 -9.62
N GLY A 93 -18.52 30.30 -10.15
CA GLY A 93 -18.67 30.85 -11.50
C GLY A 93 -18.54 29.85 -12.67
N THR A 94 -19.56 29.56 -13.48
CA THR A 94 -20.62 30.43 -13.99
C THR A 94 -21.69 29.51 -14.58
N PRO A 95 -22.99 29.73 -14.33
CA PRO A 95 -24.01 28.98 -15.05
C PRO A 95 -23.95 29.38 -16.53
N VAL A 96 -23.80 28.40 -17.42
CA VAL A 96 -24.05 28.59 -18.86
C VAL A 96 -25.52 28.96 -19.01
N ARG A 97 -25.80 30.26 -19.06
CA ARG A 97 -27.15 30.80 -19.15
C ARG A 97 -27.69 30.51 -20.54
N ALA A 98 -28.93 30.04 -20.52
CA ALA A 98 -29.76 29.63 -21.62
C ALA A 98 -29.75 30.59 -22.83
N VAL A 99 -30.00 29.95 -23.98
CA VAL A 99 -30.59 30.47 -25.22
C VAL A 99 -31.45 31.72 -25.03
N ASN A 100 -31.20 32.74 -25.86
CA ASN A 100 -32.23 33.47 -26.64
C ASN A 100 -31.54 34.47 -27.58
N GLY A 101 -32.07 34.55 -28.80
CA GLY A 101 -31.45 35.23 -29.94
C GLY A 101 -31.55 36.75 -29.93
N ALA A 102 -30.78 37.34 -30.83
CA ALA A 102 -31.08 38.60 -31.50
C ALA A 102 -30.18 38.69 -32.72
N ASP A 103 -30.80 38.66 -33.89
CA ASP A 103 -30.25 39.19 -35.14
C ASP A 103 -29.87 40.67 -34.90
N PRO A 104 -28.74 41.13 -35.45
CA PRO A 104 -28.85 42.38 -36.18
C PRO A 104 -28.03 42.41 -37.48
N ASP A 105 -28.77 42.74 -38.53
CA ASP A 105 -28.49 43.85 -39.44
C ASP A 105 -27.72 43.53 -40.73
N VAL A 106 -28.52 43.56 -41.79
CA VAL A 106 -28.21 43.94 -43.17
C VAL A 106 -27.03 44.90 -43.28
N SER A 107 -26.00 44.53 -44.07
CA SER A 107 -25.53 45.33 -45.21
C SER A 107 -24.35 44.71 -45.98
N ALA A 108 -24.55 44.71 -47.31
CA ALA A 108 -23.59 45.00 -48.38
C ALA A 108 -22.80 43.87 -49.08
N ALA A 109 -23.04 43.84 -50.41
CA ALA A 109 -22.20 43.37 -51.52
C ALA A 109 -22.04 41.85 -51.66
N ARG A 110 -22.49 41.22 -52.74
CA ARG A 110 -22.35 41.61 -54.15
C ARG A 110 -23.29 40.79 -55.03
#